data_AF-A0A539DZU3-F1
#
_entry.id   AF-A0A539DZU3-F1
#
_cell.length_a   1.000
_cell.length_b   1.000
_cell.length_c   1.000
_cell.angle_alpha   90.00
_cell.angle_beta   90.00
_cell.angle_gamma   90.00
#
_symmetry.space_group_name_H-M   'P 1'
#
loop_
_entity.id
_entity.type
_entity.pdbx_description
1 polymer ?
#
loop_
_entity_poly.entity_id
_entity_poly.type
_entity_poly.pdbx_seq_one_letter_code
_entity_poly.pdbx_strand_id
1 'polypeptide(L)' 'MKILVDAGLVERDKRGLWVWYRAVPARLDALRSVLG' A
#
# COMPACT_ATOMS: atom_id res chain seq x y z
N MET A 1 2.40 -7.24 6.08
CA MET A 1 2.32 -5.82 5.66
C MET A 1 3.56 -5.29 4.94
N LYS A 2 4.78 -5.75 5.26
CA LYS A 2 6.01 -5.28 4.58
C LYS A 2 5.95 -5.40 3.05
N ILE A 3 5.55 -6.57 2.53
CA ILE A 3 5.46 -6.83 1.09
C ILE A 3 4.51 -5.85 0.37
N LEU A 4 3.38 -5.50 0.99
CA LEU A 4 2.42 -4.57 0.40
C LEU A 4 2.97 -3.14 0.34
N VAL A 5 3.81 -2.76 1.31
CA VAL A 5 4.48 -1.46 1.33
C VAL A 5 5.64 -1.42 0.33
N ASP A 6 6.42 -2.50 0.27
CA ASP A 6 7.55 -2.61 -0.66
C ASP A 6 7.05 -2.66 -2.12
N ALA A 7 5.91 -3.32 -2.38
CA ALA A 7 5.21 -3.29 -3.66
C ALA A 7 4.48 -1.95 -3.92
N GLY A 8 4.45 -1.06 -2.92
CA GLY A 8 3.85 0.26 -3.02
C GLY A 8 2.31 0.28 -3.06
N LEU A 9 1.66 -0.86 -2.86
CA LEU A 9 0.20 -0.97 -2.80
C LEU A 9 -0.38 -0.26 -1.57
N VAL A 10 0.44 -0.10 -0.53
CA VAL A 10 0.08 0.52 0.73
C VAL A 10 1.20 1.46 1.17
N GLU A 11 0.85 2.66 1.61
CA GLU A 11 1.78 3.59 2.24
C GLU A 11 1.81 3.37 3.75
N ARG A 12 2.99 3.58 4.35
CA ARG A 12 3.15 3.58 5.81
C ARG A 12 3.51 4.98 6.29
N ASP A 13 2.82 5.45 7.34
CA ASP A 13 3.14 6.70 8.02
C ASP A 13 3.43 6.41 9.51
N LYS A 14 4.67 6.63 9.94
CA LYS A 14 5.09 6.39 11.32
C LYS A 14 5.00 7.68 12.11
N ARG A 15 4.08 7.72 13.09
CA ARG A 15 3.86 8.85 13.99
C ARG A 15 4.16 8.42 15.42
N GLY A 16 5.34 8.79 15.90
CA GLY A 16 5.83 8.38 17.22
C GLY A 16 5.93 6.85 17.35
N LEU A 17 5.19 6.29 18.31
CA LEU A 17 5.13 4.85 18.57
C LEU A 17 4.21 4.08 17.60
N TRP A 18 3.40 4.78 16.81
CA TRP A 18 2.38 4.17 15.97
C TRP A 18 2.74 4.22 14.48
N VAL A 19 2.35 3.17 13.76
CA VAL A 19 2.48 3.11 12.30
C VAL A 19 1.09 2.95 11.71
N TRP A 20 0.72 3.89 10.85
CA TRP A 20 -0.51 3.89 10.09
C TRP A 20 -0.24 3.33 8.70
N TYR A 21 -1.22 2.62 8.17
CA TYR A 21 -1.18 2.08 6.81
C TYR A 21 -2.36 2.63 6.02
N ARG A 22 -2.09 3.10 4.80
CA ARG A 22 -3.11 3.58 3.87
C ARG A 22 -2.97 2.85 2.54
N ALA A 23 -4.05 2.28 2.04
CA ALA A 23 -4.08 1.70 0.71
C ALA A 23 -3.93 2.78 -0.36
N VAL A 24 -3.21 2.50 -1.45
CA VAL A 24 -3.06 3.39 -2.60
C VAL A 24 -4.02 2.92 -3.71
N PRO A 25 -5.19 3.55 -3.88
CA PRO A 25 -6.22 3.04 -4.79
C PRO A 25 -5.72 2.92 -6.23
N ALA A 26 -4.99 3.94 -6.71
CA ALA A 26 -4.45 3.95 -8.07
C ALA A 26 -3.53 2.76 -8.38
N ARG A 27 -2.70 2.31 -7.42
CA ARG A 27 -1.86 1.13 -7.61
C ARG A 27 -2.65 -0.18 -7.54
N LEU A 28 -3.69 -0.23 -6.70
CA LEU A 28 -4.58 -1.38 -6.63
C LEU A 28 -5.39 -1.54 -7.92
N ASP A 29 -5.85 -0.44 -8.51
CA ASP A 29 -6.56 -0.45 -9.79
C ASP A 29 -5.65 -0.89 -10.94
N ALA A 30 -4.41 -0.39 -10.98
CA ALA A 30 -3.42 -0.85 -11.95
C ALA A 30 -3.14 -2.36 -11.81
N LEU A 31 -2.95 -2.86 -10.58
CA LEU A 31 -2.76 -4.29 -10.34
C LEU A 31 -3.98 -5.12 -10.79
N ARG A 32 -5.18 -4.63 -10.53
CA ARG A 32 -6.43 -5.28 -10.96
C ARG A 32 -6.55 -5.33 -12.48
N SER A 33 -6.07 -4.32 -13.21
CA SER A 33 -6.08 -4.30 -14.68
C SER A 33 -5.13 -5.33 -15.32
N VAL A 34 -4.10 -5.79 -14.60
CA VAL A 34 -3.13 -6.79 -15.08
C VAL A 34 -3.56 -8.22 -14.72
N LEU A 35 -4.30 -8.38 -13.62
CA LEU A 35 -4.79 -9.67 -13.12
C LEU A 35 -6.18 -10.06 -13.65
N GLY A 36 -6.90 -9.12 -14.28
CA GLY A 36 -8.19 -9.35 -14.93
C GLY A 36 -8.05 -9.67 -16.40
#